data_AF-A0A6G0PY01-F1
#
_entry.id   AF-A0A6G0PY01-F1
#
_cell.length_a   1.000
_cell.length_b   1.000
_cell.length_c   1.000
_cell.angle_alpha   90.00
_cell.angle_beta   90.00
_cell.angle_gamma   90.00
#
_symmetry.space_group_name_H-M   'P 1'
#
loop_
_entity.id
_entity.type
_entity.pdbx_description
1 polymer ?
#
loop_
_entity_poly.entity_id
_entity_poly.type
_entity_poly.pdbx_seq_one_letter_code
_entity_poly.pdbx_strand_id
1 'polypeptide(L)'
;MALQDECTSLADVRAIFEDVVEVLPETAHQLGTDAAIVKFRHFEDASVKIQQGNQGELLAVELKAVRKLVASHTELNADGDVEDVGFAGRALKRRRLAAEQDHKFVDTTFLQPTSNAAERLFSMAKRLYKDKRKRLLPRTLEQLIFLRANRDMWGLAEVAQVVDQVE
;
A
#
# COMPACT_ATOMS: atom_id res chain seq x y z
N MET A 1 -3.65 -18.93 -5.90
CA MET A 1 -4.56 -18.59 -4.79
C MET A 1 -4.71 -17.09 -4.81
N ALA A 2 -5.93 -16.54 -4.93
CA ALA A 2 -6.15 -15.12 -5.19
C ALA A 2 -5.52 -14.18 -4.14
N LEU A 3 -5.52 -14.55 -2.85
CA LEU A 3 -4.90 -13.74 -1.78
C LEU A 3 -3.37 -13.68 -1.84
N GLN A 4 -2.74 -14.63 -2.53
CA GLN A 4 -1.28 -14.77 -2.57
C GLN A 4 -0.69 -14.36 -3.94
N ASP A 5 -1.54 -13.87 -4.85
CA ASP A 5 -1.10 -13.36 -6.14
C ASP A 5 -0.32 -12.05 -5.95
N GLU A 6 0.67 -11.82 -6.81
CA GLU A 6 1.53 -10.63 -6.74
C GLU A 6 0.84 -9.36 -7.21
N CYS A 7 -0.19 -9.51 -8.03
CA CYS A 7 -0.97 -8.39 -8.54
C CYS A 7 -2.20 -8.05 -7.70
N THR A 8 -2.46 -8.76 -6.60
CA THR A 8 -3.63 -8.50 -5.75
C THR A 8 -3.47 -7.16 -5.02
N SER A 9 -4.41 -6.25 -5.26
CA SER A 9 -4.48 -4.95 -4.60
C SER A 9 -5.04 -5.07 -3.18
N LEU A 10 -4.89 -4.01 -2.38
CA LEU A 10 -5.52 -3.94 -1.06
C LEU A 10 -7.05 -3.98 -1.17
N ALA A 11 -7.62 -3.34 -2.18
CA ALA A 11 -9.05 -3.38 -2.48
C ALA A 11 -9.55 -4.80 -2.76
N ASP A 12 -8.82 -5.58 -3.57
CA ASP A 12 -9.20 -6.97 -3.88
C ASP A 12 -9.20 -7.84 -2.62
N VAL A 13 -8.18 -7.68 -1.75
CA VAL A 13 -8.12 -8.44 -0.49
C VAL A 13 -9.25 -8.06 0.45
N ARG A 14 -9.61 -6.77 0.51
CA ARG A 14 -10.76 -6.33 1.31
C ARG A 14 -12.07 -6.90 0.80
N ALA A 15 -12.30 -6.90 -0.50
CA ALA A 15 -13.49 -7.54 -1.08
C ALA A 15 -13.57 -9.04 -0.72
N ILE A 16 -12.45 -9.77 -0.84
CA ILE A 16 -12.40 -11.19 -0.44
C ILE A 16 -12.69 -11.35 1.06
N PHE A 17 -12.16 -10.47 1.91
CA PHE A 17 -12.40 -10.52 3.36
C PHE A 17 -13.86 -10.18 3.72
N GLU A 18 -14.47 -9.23 3.03
CA GLU A 18 -15.89 -8.90 3.19
C GLU A 18 -16.78 -10.10 2.85
N ASP A 19 -16.52 -10.77 1.71
CA ASP A 19 -17.23 -11.99 1.31
C ASP A 19 -17.06 -13.11 2.37
N VAL A 20 -15.85 -13.27 2.92
CA VAL A 20 -15.59 -14.27 3.97
C VAL A 20 -16.33 -13.94 5.26
N VAL A 21 -16.38 -12.66 5.64
CA VAL A 21 -17.10 -12.21 6.84
C VAL A 21 -18.61 -12.37 6.67
N GLU A 22 -19.14 -12.19 5.46
CA GLU A 22 -20.55 -12.44 5.16
C GLU A 22 -20.92 -13.92 5.37
N VAL A 23 -20.05 -14.83 4.90
CA VAL A 23 -20.27 -16.29 5.04
C VAL A 23 -19.96 -16.78 6.46
N LEU A 24 -18.95 -16.22 7.12
CA LEU A 24 -18.44 -16.62 8.44
C LEU A 24 -18.29 -15.39 9.36
N PRO A 25 -19.38 -14.88 9.95
CA PRO A 25 -19.37 -13.66 10.76
C PRO A 25 -18.41 -13.70 11.95
N GLU A 26 -18.09 -14.88 12.48
CA GLU A 26 -17.12 -15.06 13.54
C GLU A 26 -15.71 -14.59 13.17
N THR A 27 -15.38 -14.50 11.87
CA THR A 27 -14.08 -14.03 11.39
C THR A 27 -13.93 -12.51 11.39
N ALA A 28 -15.04 -11.76 11.59
CA ALA A 28 -15.05 -10.30 11.54
C ALA A 28 -14.04 -9.65 12.49
N HIS A 29 -13.81 -10.24 13.67
CA HIS A 29 -12.86 -9.72 14.65
C HIS A 29 -11.39 -9.74 14.17
N GLN A 30 -11.09 -10.51 13.11
CA GLN A 30 -9.75 -10.63 12.50
C GLN A 30 -9.66 -9.98 11.12
N LEU A 31 -10.72 -10.11 10.30
CA LEU A 31 -10.70 -9.72 8.89
C LEU A 31 -11.40 -8.40 8.60
N GLY A 32 -12.28 -7.94 9.51
CA GLY A 32 -13.04 -6.73 9.33
C GLY A 32 -12.17 -5.47 9.28
N THR A 33 -12.75 -4.37 8.79
CA THR A 33 -12.12 -3.04 8.79
C THR A 33 -11.78 -2.53 10.19
N ASP A 34 -12.49 -3.07 11.19
CA ASP A 34 -12.45 -2.65 12.58
C ASP A 34 -11.64 -3.63 13.44
N ALA A 35 -11.05 -4.64 12.81
CA ALA A 35 -10.22 -5.63 13.49
C ALA A 35 -9.02 -4.96 14.16
N ALA A 36 -8.64 -5.43 15.36
CA ALA A 36 -7.56 -4.83 16.16
C ALA A 36 -6.17 -4.85 15.48
N ILE A 37 -6.03 -5.67 14.44
CA ILE A 37 -4.83 -5.76 13.59
C ILE A 37 -4.71 -4.55 12.65
N VAL A 38 -5.82 -3.92 12.27
CA VAL A 38 -5.86 -2.72 11.42
C VAL A 38 -5.45 -1.50 12.24
N LYS A 39 -4.19 -1.07 12.11
CA LYS A 39 -3.65 0.06 12.88
C LYS A 39 -4.07 1.43 12.37
N PHE A 40 -4.20 1.57 11.06
CA PHE A 40 -4.50 2.84 10.39
C PHE A 40 -5.74 2.71 9.52
N ARG A 41 -6.89 2.44 10.16
CA ARG A 41 -8.17 2.22 9.47
C ARG A 41 -8.47 3.26 8.40
N HIS A 42 -8.43 4.55 8.75
CA HIS A 42 -8.72 5.63 7.79
C HIS A 42 -7.73 5.69 6.62
N PHE A 43 -6.49 5.24 6.79
CA PHE A 43 -5.53 5.16 5.68
C PHE A 43 -5.84 3.97 4.76
N GLU A 44 -6.20 2.82 5.35
CA GLU A 44 -6.54 1.60 4.61
C GLU A 44 -7.83 1.80 3.82
N ASP A 45 -8.89 2.29 4.46
CA ASP A 45 -10.18 2.59 3.83
C ASP A 45 -10.02 3.61 2.69
N ALA A 46 -9.21 4.65 2.91
CA ALA A 46 -8.88 5.62 1.86
C ALA A 46 -8.12 5.00 0.69
N SER A 47 -7.15 4.11 0.98
CA SER A 47 -6.36 3.44 -0.06
C SER A 47 -7.23 2.52 -0.91
N VAL A 48 -8.18 1.81 -0.30
CA VAL A 48 -9.18 0.99 -0.99
C VAL A 48 -10.05 1.85 -1.92
N LYS A 49 -10.59 2.96 -1.41
CA LYS A 49 -11.40 3.90 -2.22
C LYS A 49 -10.62 4.46 -3.41
N ILE A 50 -9.33 4.79 -3.21
CA ILE A 50 -8.46 5.26 -4.30
C ILE A 50 -8.24 4.16 -5.34
N GLN A 51 -7.95 2.94 -4.92
CA GLN A 51 -7.73 1.79 -5.83
C GLN A 51 -8.99 1.43 -6.63
N GLN A 52 -10.18 1.61 -6.04
CA GLN A 52 -11.47 1.40 -6.70
C GLN A 52 -11.90 2.57 -7.61
N GLY A 53 -11.19 3.69 -7.60
CA GLY A 53 -11.57 4.91 -8.34
C GLY A 53 -12.69 5.74 -7.67
N ASN A 54 -13.10 5.39 -6.44
CA ASN A 54 -14.16 6.05 -5.68
C ASN A 54 -13.63 7.23 -4.84
N GLN A 55 -12.77 8.05 -5.44
CA GLN A 55 -12.08 9.16 -4.75
C GLN A 55 -13.06 10.25 -4.26
N GLY A 56 -14.23 10.38 -4.89
CA GLY A 56 -15.29 11.31 -4.46
C GLY A 56 -15.92 10.96 -3.10
N GLU A 57 -15.73 9.73 -2.60
CA GLU A 57 -16.30 9.23 -1.35
C GLU A 57 -15.31 9.31 -0.16
N LEU A 58 -14.15 9.94 -0.37
CA LEU A 58 -13.15 10.14 0.67
C LEU A 58 -13.66 11.12 1.74
N LEU A 59 -13.67 10.66 2.98
CA LEU A 59 -13.95 11.51 4.14
C LEU A 59 -12.78 12.46 4.40
N ALA A 60 -13.04 13.59 5.07
CA ALA A 60 -11.97 14.53 5.43
C ALA A 60 -10.86 13.90 6.28
N VAL A 61 -11.22 12.95 7.15
CA VAL A 61 -10.26 12.19 7.99
C VAL A 61 -9.42 11.21 7.18
N GLU A 62 -10.02 10.60 6.16
CA GLU A 62 -9.36 9.69 5.22
C GLU A 62 -8.41 10.46 4.31
N LEU A 63 -8.86 11.58 3.71
CA LEU A 63 -8.05 12.47 2.89
C LEU A 63 -6.81 12.96 3.67
N LYS A 64 -6.97 13.31 4.95
CA LYS A 64 -5.85 13.70 5.82
C LYS A 64 -4.84 12.55 6.00
N ALA A 65 -5.30 11.30 6.08
CA ALA A 65 -4.46 10.11 6.22
C ALA A 65 -3.64 9.82 4.95
N VAL A 66 -4.23 10.01 3.75
CA VAL A 66 -3.58 9.77 2.46
C VAL A 66 -2.95 11.00 1.82
N ARG A 67 -2.81 12.12 2.54
CA ARG A 67 -2.24 13.38 2.01
C ARG A 67 -0.90 13.23 1.28
N LYS A 68 -0.09 12.23 1.66
CA LYS A 68 1.22 11.95 1.05
C LYS A 68 1.13 11.22 -0.29
N LEU A 69 -0.05 10.72 -0.65
CA LEU A 69 -0.32 9.99 -1.88
C LEU A 69 -0.92 10.89 -2.97
N VAL A 70 -1.11 12.19 -2.72
CA VAL A 70 -1.63 13.14 -3.72
C VAL A 70 -0.53 13.44 -4.75
N ALA A 71 -0.78 13.14 -6.03
CA ALA A 71 0.17 13.27 -7.14
C ALA A 71 0.45 14.72 -7.53
N SER A 72 -0.55 15.61 -7.39
CA SER A 72 -0.31 17.04 -7.49
C SER A 72 0.31 17.52 -6.18
N HIS A 73 1.64 17.59 -6.12
CA HIS A 73 2.35 18.33 -5.10
C HIS A 73 2.26 19.85 -5.35
N THR A 74 1.06 20.34 -5.70
CA THR A 74 0.76 21.77 -5.68
C THR A 74 0.03 22.02 -4.37
N GLU A 75 0.83 22.31 -3.33
CA GLU A 75 0.43 23.14 -2.21
C GLU A 75 -0.71 22.62 -1.30
N LEU A 76 -0.46 21.56 -0.54
CA LEU A 76 -1.06 21.47 0.81
C LEU A 76 -0.30 22.33 1.84
N ASN A 77 0.76 23.02 1.40
CA ASN A 77 1.47 24.06 2.13
C ASN A 77 1.15 25.45 1.54
N ALA A 78 -0.11 25.74 1.25
CA ALA A 78 -0.54 27.14 1.09
C ALA A 78 -0.92 27.70 2.46
N ASP A 79 0.06 27.80 3.36
CA ASP A 79 0.09 28.87 4.36
C ASP A 79 0.75 30.11 3.71
N GLY A 80 0.33 30.36 2.46
CA GLY A 80 0.80 31.49 1.66
C GLY A 80 0.03 32.72 2.09
N ASP A 81 0.78 33.68 2.61
CA ASP A 81 0.38 35.02 3.02
C ASP A 81 -0.85 35.54 2.29
N VAL A 82 -1.86 35.88 3.10
CA VAL A 82 -3.12 36.45 2.68
C VAL A 82 -2.86 37.83 2.08
N GLU A 83 -2.82 37.92 0.75
CA GLU A 83 -3.30 39.13 0.08
C GLU A 83 -4.75 39.37 0.52
N ASP A 84 -5.09 40.63 0.80
CA ASP A 84 -6.31 41.09 1.46
C ASP A 84 -7.59 40.82 0.65
N VAL A 85 -7.98 39.54 0.53
CA VAL A 85 -9.24 39.13 -0.10
C VAL A 85 -10.32 39.15 0.98
N GLY A 86 -11.32 40.03 0.83
CA GLY A 86 -12.46 40.10 1.75
C GLY A 86 -13.19 38.76 1.96
N PHE A 87 -14.03 38.67 2.99
CA PHE A 87 -14.72 37.44 3.42
C PHE A 87 -15.39 36.66 2.27
N ALA A 88 -16.05 37.38 1.34
CA ALA A 88 -16.71 36.78 0.17
C ALA A 88 -15.72 36.13 -0.80
N GLY A 89 -14.55 36.75 -1.05
CA GLY A 89 -13.50 36.19 -1.89
C GLY A 89 -12.91 34.92 -1.29
N ARG A 90 -12.70 34.90 0.04
CA ARG A 90 -12.30 33.68 0.76
C ARG A 90 -13.36 32.58 0.74
N ALA A 91 -14.64 32.93 0.77
CA ALA A 91 -15.73 31.96 0.67
C ALA A 91 -15.84 31.34 -0.73
N LEU A 92 -15.72 32.15 -1.79
CA LEU A 92 -15.75 31.69 -3.18
C LEU A 92 -14.51 30.90 -3.56
N LYS A 93 -13.30 31.32 -3.14
CA LYS A 93 -12.06 30.55 -3.32
C LYS A 93 -12.15 29.18 -2.65
N ARG A 94 -12.67 29.11 -1.41
CA ARG A 94 -12.91 27.83 -0.72
C ARG A 94 -13.89 26.93 -1.47
N ARG A 95 -15.00 27.47 -1.99
CA ARG A 95 -15.97 26.69 -2.77
C ARG A 95 -15.42 26.21 -4.11
N ARG A 96 -14.63 27.05 -4.80
CA ARG A 96 -14.01 26.69 -6.07
C ARG A 96 -12.93 25.62 -5.89
N LEU A 97 -12.06 25.77 -4.89
CA LEU A 97 -11.09 24.74 -4.52
C LEU A 97 -11.77 23.44 -4.13
N ALA A 98 -12.87 23.48 -3.37
CA ALA A 98 -13.64 22.29 -3.02
C ALA A 98 -14.30 21.61 -4.25
N ALA A 99 -14.64 22.37 -5.28
CA ALA A 99 -15.21 21.85 -6.53
C ALA A 99 -14.13 21.34 -7.52
N GLU A 100 -12.90 21.87 -7.45
CA GLU A 100 -11.74 21.46 -8.25
C GLU A 100 -10.93 20.32 -7.61
N GLN A 101 -11.31 19.85 -6.42
CA GLN A 101 -10.66 18.74 -5.72
C GLN A 101 -11.04 17.37 -6.32
N ASP A 102 -10.83 17.21 -7.62
CA ASP A 102 -10.43 15.90 -8.16
C ASP A 102 -8.97 15.70 -7.73
N HIS A 103 -8.79 15.26 -6.49
CA HIS A 103 -7.46 14.93 -5.96
C HIS A 103 -6.88 13.80 -6.81
N LYS A 104 -6.01 14.16 -7.77
CA LYS A 104 -5.24 13.16 -8.51
C LYS A 104 -4.28 12.51 -7.51
N PHE A 105 -4.55 11.26 -7.16
CA PHE A 105 -3.64 10.44 -6.36
C PHE A 105 -2.58 9.79 -7.26
N VAL A 106 -1.43 9.47 -6.68
CA VAL A 106 -0.42 8.60 -7.32
C VAL A 106 -1.05 7.22 -7.47
N ASP A 107 -0.61 6.46 -8.47
CA ASP A 107 -0.99 5.05 -8.60
C ASP A 107 -0.67 4.31 -7.28
N THR A 108 -1.70 3.84 -6.59
CA THR A 108 -1.60 3.13 -5.31
C THR A 108 -1.62 1.62 -5.47
N THR A 109 -1.52 1.08 -6.68
CA THR A 109 -1.50 -0.37 -6.92
C THR A 109 -0.36 -1.08 -6.19
N PHE A 110 0.76 -0.38 -5.94
CA PHE A 110 1.88 -0.90 -5.14
C PHE A 110 1.57 -1.07 -3.64
N LEU A 111 0.50 -0.44 -3.13
CA LEU A 111 0.06 -0.60 -1.75
C LEU A 111 -0.71 -1.93 -1.62
N GLN A 112 0.04 -3.00 -1.41
CA GLN A 112 -0.50 -4.31 -1.07
C GLN A 112 -0.74 -4.43 0.44
N PRO A 113 -1.62 -5.33 0.90
CA PRO A 113 -1.77 -5.63 2.32
C PRO A 113 -0.44 -6.14 2.91
N THR A 114 0.01 -5.48 3.97
CA THR A 114 1.28 -5.80 4.66
C THR A 114 1.34 -7.25 5.14
N SER A 115 0.22 -7.78 5.63
CA SER A 115 0.11 -9.18 6.07
C SER A 115 0.46 -10.15 4.95
N ASN A 116 -0.10 -9.95 3.75
CA ASN A 116 0.11 -10.86 2.62
C ASN A 116 1.54 -10.76 2.09
N ALA A 117 2.14 -9.56 2.07
CA ALA A 117 3.56 -9.40 1.76
C ALA A 117 4.45 -10.15 2.76
N ALA A 118 4.19 -10.00 4.06
CA ALA A 118 4.93 -10.69 5.11
C ALA A 118 4.75 -12.22 5.04
N GLU A 119 3.52 -12.70 4.88
CA GLU A 119 3.22 -14.12 4.77
C GLU A 119 3.88 -14.77 3.55
N ARG A 120 3.89 -14.10 2.40
CA ARG A 120 4.61 -14.58 1.21
C ARG A 120 6.10 -14.69 1.48
N LEU A 121 6.68 -13.67 2.12
CA LEU A 121 8.09 -13.65 2.51
C LEU A 121 8.42 -14.81 3.47
N PHE A 122 7.64 -14.99 4.53
CA PHE A 122 7.87 -16.07 5.51
C PHE A 122 7.58 -17.45 4.94
N SER A 123 6.59 -17.59 4.04
CA SER A 123 6.34 -18.83 3.31
C SER A 123 7.51 -19.18 2.39
N MET A 124 8.10 -18.18 1.75
CA MET A 124 9.33 -18.32 0.96
C MET A 124 10.52 -18.71 1.85
N ALA A 125 10.70 -18.03 2.97
CA ALA A 125 11.75 -18.34 3.95
C ALA A 125 11.62 -19.79 4.45
N LYS A 126 10.41 -20.24 4.79
CA LYS A 126 10.12 -21.62 5.20
C LYS A 126 10.48 -22.64 4.11
N ARG A 127 10.26 -22.32 2.83
CA ARG A 127 10.67 -23.18 1.71
C ARG A 127 12.20 -23.25 1.54
N LEU A 128 12.92 -22.18 1.85
CA LEU A 128 14.38 -22.12 1.79
C LEU A 128 15.03 -22.79 3.01
N TYR A 129 14.44 -22.62 4.18
CA TYR A 129 14.88 -23.15 5.47
C TYR A 129 14.25 -24.53 5.74
N LYS A 130 14.63 -25.53 4.94
CA LYS A 130 14.21 -26.94 5.13
C LYS A 130 15.17 -27.69 6.05
N ASP A 131 14.76 -28.86 6.56
CA ASP A 131 15.55 -29.70 7.45
C ASP A 131 16.98 -29.99 6.95
N LYS A 132 17.13 -30.25 5.65
CA LYS A 132 18.43 -30.50 5.02
C LYS A 132 19.32 -29.25 4.90
N ARG A 133 18.78 -28.07 5.14
CA ARG A 133 19.44 -26.76 5.01
C ARG A 133 19.53 -26.01 6.35
N LYS A 134 19.29 -26.69 7.48
CA LYS A 134 19.37 -26.12 8.84
C LYS A 134 20.75 -25.58 9.22
N ARG A 135 21.81 -25.99 8.51
CA ARG A 135 23.19 -25.48 8.69
C ARG A 135 23.47 -24.16 7.94
N LEU A 136 22.47 -23.56 7.28
CA LEU A 136 22.60 -22.22 6.71
C LEU A 136 22.84 -21.20 7.83
N LEU A 137 23.87 -20.36 7.66
CA LEU A 137 24.05 -19.18 8.50
C LEU A 137 22.88 -18.21 8.29
N PRO A 138 22.43 -17.48 9.33
CA PRO A 138 21.35 -16.50 9.20
C PRO A 138 21.57 -15.50 8.05
N ARG A 139 22.80 -14.96 7.93
CA ARG A 139 23.21 -14.06 6.84
C ARG A 139 22.97 -14.66 5.46
N THR A 140 23.31 -15.93 5.26
CA THR A 140 23.13 -16.62 3.97
C THR A 140 21.65 -16.83 3.68
N LEU A 141 20.84 -17.16 4.69
CA LEU A 141 19.40 -17.28 4.55
C LEU A 141 18.76 -15.94 4.13
N GLU A 142 19.15 -14.85 4.78
CA GLU A 142 18.68 -13.49 4.44
C GLU A 142 19.02 -13.11 3.00
N GLN A 143 20.27 -13.34 2.57
CA GLN A 143 20.70 -13.10 1.19
C GLN A 143 19.87 -13.92 0.18
N LEU A 144 19.62 -15.20 0.46
CA LEU A 144 18.81 -16.06 -0.40
C LEU A 144 17.36 -15.60 -0.47
N ILE A 145 16.77 -15.19 0.66
CA ILE A 145 15.41 -14.63 0.70
C ILE A 145 15.36 -13.33 -0.10
N PHE A 146 16.30 -12.42 0.10
CA PHE A 146 16.39 -11.16 -0.62
C PHE A 146 16.47 -11.36 -2.13
N LEU A 147 17.38 -12.23 -2.60
CA LEU A 147 17.50 -12.55 -4.02
C LEU A 147 16.21 -13.20 -4.55
N ARG A 148 15.59 -14.08 -3.77
CA ARG A 148 14.39 -14.78 -4.22
C ARG A 148 13.15 -13.90 -4.26
N ALA A 149 13.00 -12.96 -3.32
CA ALA A 149 11.89 -12.02 -3.26
C ALA A 149 11.93 -11.00 -4.39
N ASN A 150 13.13 -10.63 -4.84
CA ASN A 150 13.37 -9.63 -5.87
C ASN A 150 13.78 -10.26 -7.21
N ARG A 151 13.26 -11.45 -7.53
CA ARG A 151 13.73 -12.27 -8.67
C ARG A 151 13.55 -11.59 -10.04
N ASP A 152 12.58 -10.71 -10.13
CA ASP A 152 12.24 -9.86 -11.27
C ASP A 152 13.27 -8.74 -11.51
N MET A 153 13.98 -8.32 -10.46
CA MET A 153 14.96 -7.21 -10.53
C MET A 153 16.38 -7.65 -10.92
N TRP A 154 16.61 -8.94 -11.18
CA TRP A 154 17.93 -9.43 -11.62
C TRP A 154 17.82 -10.64 -12.54
N GLY A 155 18.69 -10.67 -13.55
CA GLY A 155 18.81 -11.74 -14.52
C GLY A 155 20.26 -12.18 -14.71
N LEU A 156 20.49 -12.95 -15.77
CA LEU A 156 21.84 -13.43 -16.08
C LEU A 156 22.80 -12.28 -16.44
N ALA A 157 22.28 -11.20 -17.03
CA ALA A 157 23.08 -10.04 -17.43
C ALA A 157 23.59 -9.25 -16.21
N GLU A 158 22.72 -8.96 -15.25
CA GLU A 158 23.07 -8.25 -14.01
C GLU A 158 24.03 -9.08 -13.16
N VAL A 159 23.83 -10.41 -13.13
CA VAL A 159 24.75 -11.32 -12.44
C VAL A 159 26.12 -11.34 -13.12
N ALA A 160 26.18 -11.40 -14.46
CA ALA A 160 27.44 -11.39 -15.20
C ALA A 160 28.25 -10.11 -14.93
N GLN A 161 27.60 -8.94 -14.96
CA GLN A 161 28.27 -7.66 -14.66
C GLN A 161 28.92 -7.62 -13.27
N VAL A 162 28.28 -8.21 -12.27
CA VAL A 162 28.83 -8.25 -10.90
C VAL A 162 29.96 -9.27 -10.78
N VAL A 163 29.86 -10.42 -11.45
CA VAL A 163 30.92 -11.44 -11.43
C VAL A 163 32.17 -10.93 -12.13
N ASP A 164 32.03 -10.26 -13.27
CA ASP A 164 33.13 -9.69 -14.05
C ASP A 164 33.83 -8.50 -13.33
N GLN A 165 33.20 -7.93 -12.29
CA GLN A 165 33.79 -6.86 -11.46
C GLN A 165 34.54 -7.37 -10.22
N VAL A 166 34.39 -8.67 -9.89
CA VAL A 166 34.99 -9.29 -8.70
C VAL A 166 36.25 -10.10 -9.05
N GLU A 167 36.47 -10.37 -10.35
CA GLU A 167 37.75 -10.84 -10.91
C GLU A 167 38.70 -9.68 -11.23
#